data_AF-A0A6G1HII2-F1
#
_entry.id   AF-A0A6G1HII2-F1
#
_cell.length_a   1.000
_cell.length_b   1.000
_cell.length_c   1.000
_cell.angle_alpha   90.00
_cell.angle_beta   90.00
_cell.angle_gamma   90.00
#
_symmetry.space_group_name_H-M   'P 1'
#
loop_
_entity.id
_entity.type
_entity.pdbx_description
1 polymer ?
#
loop_
_entity_poly.entity_id
_entity_poly.type
_entity_poly.pdbx_seq_one_letter_code
_entity_poly.pdbx_strand_id
1 'polypeptide(L)'
;MGALHINMIRTRLFALYRPHTIRLCAAPTSAPLARTYATHQTLGGKTPSRKQITVIGDDGRVNWADLSTREKAARTTQQSVNLLVILAGVILTGAVATALYTEVFAVDSKVAHFNRAVDRIKRNSRCIEVLGSRRDIKAYGESSWNRWNRNRAIASRRETDRMGTEHFYMHFNVEGPLSRGVAQVHLTKRKGDDEWEYRLLALDVEGHQRIYLENSDAKFDKRSGKMFGVRWW
;
A
#
# COMPACT_ATOMS: atom_id res chain seq x y z
N MET A 1 -61.62 25.88 -3.22
CA MET A 1 -60.64 26.95 -2.93
C MET A 1 -59.39 26.29 -2.36
N GLY A 2 -58.23 26.46 -3.00
CA GLY A 2 -56.94 25.97 -2.46
C GLY A 2 -56.19 24.93 -3.30
N ALA A 3 -56.01 25.17 -4.60
CA ALA A 3 -55.00 24.46 -5.39
C ALA A 3 -53.62 25.10 -5.13
N LEU A 4 -52.67 24.37 -4.54
CA LEU A 4 -51.25 24.73 -4.53
C LEU A 4 -50.43 23.43 -4.66
N HIS A 5 -50.19 23.01 -5.89
CA HIS A 5 -48.98 23.28 -6.69
C HIS A 5 -47.82 22.33 -6.33
N ILE A 6 -47.86 21.18 -7.01
CA ILE A 6 -46.78 20.20 -7.14
C ILE A 6 -45.62 20.88 -7.89
N ASN A 7 -44.50 21.14 -7.22
CA ASN A 7 -43.26 21.55 -7.88
C ASN A 7 -42.22 20.43 -7.80
N MET A 8 -42.27 19.61 -8.85
CA MET A 8 -41.30 18.62 -9.24
C MET A 8 -40.05 19.33 -9.78
N ILE A 9 -39.03 19.55 -8.95
CA ILE A 9 -37.74 20.09 -9.38
C ILE A 9 -36.95 18.94 -10.03
N ARG A 10 -37.19 18.78 -11.32
CA ARG A 10 -36.44 17.91 -12.24
C ARG A 10 -35.32 18.73 -12.88
N THR A 11 -34.21 18.94 -12.19
CA THR A 11 -33.05 19.61 -12.80
C THR A 11 -32.13 18.55 -13.39
N ARG A 12 -32.27 18.35 -14.70
CA ARG A 12 -31.42 17.50 -15.52
C ARG A 12 -30.02 18.12 -15.61
N LEU A 13 -29.03 17.49 -15.00
CA LEU A 13 -27.63 17.75 -15.30
C LEU A 13 -27.28 17.00 -16.61
N PHE A 14 -27.53 17.65 -17.75
CA PHE A 14 -26.94 17.23 -19.01
C PHE A 14 -25.49 17.71 -19.04
N ALA A 15 -24.57 16.88 -18.51
CA ALA A 15 -23.16 17.05 -18.77
C ALA A 15 -22.92 16.80 -20.26
N LEU A 16 -22.59 17.87 -20.98
CA LEU A 16 -22.20 17.84 -22.39
C LEU A 16 -20.92 17.02 -22.54
N TYR A 17 -21.09 15.76 -22.93
CA TYR A 17 -20.03 14.90 -23.40
C TYR A 17 -19.51 15.48 -24.73
N ARG A 18 -18.38 16.18 -24.70
CA ARG A 18 -17.69 16.68 -25.91
C ARG A 18 -16.88 15.52 -26.50
N PRO A 19 -17.24 14.94 -27.65
CA PRO A 19 -16.33 14.03 -28.35
C PRO A 19 -15.16 14.85 -28.92
N HIS A 20 -13.94 14.56 -28.47
CA HIS A 20 -12.74 15.03 -29.16
C HIS A 20 -12.60 14.27 -30.48
N THR A 21 -13.00 14.92 -31.57
CA THR A 21 -12.66 14.50 -32.92
C THR A 21 -11.15 14.66 -33.12
N ILE A 22 -10.45 13.54 -33.25
CA ILE A 22 -9.04 13.49 -33.65
C ILE A 22 -8.95 14.00 -35.09
N ARG A 23 -8.51 15.25 -35.27
CA ARG A 23 -8.11 15.77 -36.58
C ARG A 23 -6.75 15.16 -36.93
N LEU A 24 -6.75 14.23 -37.88
CA LEU A 24 -5.55 13.81 -38.61
C LEU A 24 -5.06 15.01 -39.43
N CYS A 25 -4.05 15.72 -38.93
CA CYS A 25 -3.32 16.68 -39.76
C CYS A 25 -2.52 15.91 -40.82
N ALA A 26 -2.82 16.20 -42.08
CA ALA A 26 -2.07 15.74 -43.23
C ALA A 26 -0.59 16.17 -43.13
N ALA A 27 0.30 15.28 -43.59
CA ALA A 27 1.74 15.49 -43.61
C ALA A 27 2.12 16.75 -44.41
N PRO A 28 3.08 17.56 -43.93
CA PRO A 28 3.62 18.64 -44.74
C PRO A 28 4.50 18.05 -45.85
N THR A 29 4.15 18.41 -47.08
CA THR A 29 4.92 18.18 -48.30
C THR A 29 6.32 18.81 -48.13
N SER A 30 7.35 18.00 -48.36
CA SER A 30 8.75 18.42 -48.34
C SER A 30 9.04 19.39 -49.50
N ALA A 31 9.03 20.69 -49.23
CA ALA A 31 9.66 21.67 -50.12
C ALA A 31 11.17 21.69 -49.83
N PRO A 32 12.06 21.56 -50.83
CA PRO A 32 13.47 21.75 -50.61
C PRO A 32 13.73 23.25 -50.38
N LEU A 33 13.97 23.64 -49.13
CA LEU A 33 14.59 24.93 -48.84
C LEU A 33 16.01 24.89 -49.42
N ALA A 34 16.20 25.55 -50.56
CA ALA A 34 17.53 25.91 -51.04
C ALA A 34 18.23 26.69 -49.93
N ARG A 35 19.22 26.07 -49.28
CA ARG A 35 20.15 26.77 -48.39
C ARG A 35 20.99 27.69 -49.26
N THR A 36 20.57 28.93 -49.42
CA THR A 36 21.46 30.02 -49.79
C THR A 36 22.49 30.18 -48.68
N TYR A 37 23.72 29.72 -48.93
CA TYR A 37 24.87 30.09 -48.12
C TYR A 37 25.15 31.57 -48.37
N ALA A 38 24.70 32.43 -47.46
CA ALA A 38 25.16 33.81 -47.41
C ALA A 38 26.59 33.82 -46.86
N THR A 39 27.59 33.89 -47.74
CA THR A 39 28.95 34.25 -47.36
C THR A 39 28.98 35.75 -47.04
N HIS A 40 28.84 36.10 -45.76
CA HIS A 40 29.08 37.47 -45.31
C HIS A 40 30.58 37.75 -45.40
N GLN A 41 31.02 38.37 -46.50
CA GLN A 41 32.32 39.04 -46.54
C GLN A 41 32.20 40.35 -45.75
N THR A 42 32.41 40.29 -44.44
CA THR A 42 32.58 41.50 -43.63
C THR A 42 34.05 41.87 -43.63
N LEU A 43 34.42 42.78 -44.53
CA LEU A 43 35.58 43.64 -44.32
C LEU A 43 35.32 44.51 -43.07
N GLY A 44 36.19 44.41 -42.06
CA GLY A 44 36.44 45.51 -41.12
C GLY A 44 35.45 45.74 -39.96
N GLY A 45 34.71 44.74 -39.48
CA GLY A 45 33.85 44.86 -38.29
C GLY A 45 34.32 43.95 -37.15
N LYS A 46 34.51 44.50 -35.94
CA LYS A 46 34.83 43.74 -34.70
C LYS A 46 34.06 42.42 -34.64
N THR A 47 34.80 41.31 -34.54
CA THR A 47 34.26 39.96 -34.33
C THR A 47 33.20 39.99 -33.23
N PRO A 48 32.01 39.38 -33.40
CA PRO A 48 31.01 39.35 -32.34
C PRO A 48 31.64 38.70 -31.11
N SER A 49 31.73 39.47 -30.02
CA SER A 49 32.26 38.98 -28.75
C SER A 49 31.46 37.74 -28.33
N ARG A 50 32.15 36.61 -28.17
CA ARG A 50 31.55 35.32 -27.80
C ARG A 50 30.69 35.49 -26.56
N LYS A 51 29.38 35.24 -26.68
CA LYS A 51 28.46 35.28 -25.54
C LYS A 51 28.82 34.15 -24.57
N GLN A 52 29.18 34.52 -23.34
CA GLN A 52 29.58 33.57 -22.30
C GLN A 52 28.43 32.62 -22.00
N ILE A 53 28.70 31.30 -22.07
CA ILE A 53 27.68 30.27 -21.87
C ILE A 53 27.38 30.19 -20.36
N THR A 54 26.10 30.31 -20.01
CA THR A 54 25.61 30.19 -18.62
C THR A 54 24.68 29.00 -18.50
N VAL A 55 24.47 28.51 -17.27
CA VAL A 55 23.64 27.33 -16.94
C VAL A 55 22.21 27.42 -17.49
N ILE A 56 21.71 28.61 -17.82
CA ILE A 56 20.32 28.85 -18.24
C ILE A 56 20.22 29.12 -19.76
N GLY A 57 21.31 29.45 -20.46
CA GLY A 57 21.28 30.00 -21.81
C GLY A 57 22.18 29.30 -22.83
N ASP A 58 22.37 27.99 -22.74
CA ASP A 58 23.13 27.20 -23.71
C ASP A 58 22.22 26.68 -24.85
N ASP A 59 22.39 27.21 -26.06
CA ASP A 59 21.68 26.77 -27.28
C ASP A 59 22.35 25.56 -27.97
N GLY A 60 23.46 25.08 -27.41
CA GLY A 60 24.15 23.87 -27.83
C GLY A 60 24.90 23.91 -29.16
N ARG A 61 24.97 25.07 -29.81
CA ARG A 61 25.63 25.29 -31.12
C ARG A 61 27.16 25.25 -31.08
N VAL A 62 27.78 25.39 -29.90
CA VAL A 62 29.24 25.43 -29.74
C VAL A 62 29.78 24.03 -29.41
N ASN A 63 30.85 23.64 -30.11
CA ASN A 63 31.48 22.33 -29.97
C ASN A 63 32.22 22.22 -28.63
N TRP A 64 32.14 21.05 -27.98
CA TRP A 64 32.70 20.77 -26.65
C TRP A 64 34.20 21.09 -26.54
N ALA A 65 34.98 20.89 -27.60
CA ALA A 65 36.41 21.20 -27.62
C ALA A 65 36.69 22.70 -27.39
N ASP A 66 35.79 23.57 -27.84
CA ASP A 66 35.95 25.03 -27.84
C ASP A 66 35.30 25.72 -26.63
N LEU A 67 34.83 24.96 -25.62
CA LEU A 67 34.27 25.50 -24.38
C LEU A 67 35.35 25.69 -23.32
N SER A 68 35.29 26.80 -22.59
CA SER A 68 36.11 27.00 -21.39
C SER A 68 35.74 25.99 -20.30
N THR A 69 36.64 25.73 -19.36
CA THR A 69 36.42 24.78 -18.24
C THR A 69 35.15 25.11 -17.43
N ARG A 70 34.83 26.40 -17.27
CA ARG A 70 33.62 26.87 -16.58
C ARG A 70 32.34 26.65 -17.40
N GLU A 71 32.39 26.83 -18.72
CA GLU A 71 31.24 26.59 -19.62
C GLU A 71 30.93 25.09 -19.77
N LYS A 72 31.97 24.24 -19.79
CA LYS A 72 31.83 22.79 -19.72
C LYS A 72 31.13 22.35 -18.45
N ALA A 73 31.56 22.91 -17.30
CA ALA A 73 30.92 22.64 -16.03
C ALA A 73 29.44 23.04 -16.05
N ALA A 74 29.12 24.23 -16.56
CA ALA A 74 27.72 24.70 -16.66
C ALA A 74 26.83 23.78 -17.51
N ARG A 75 27.34 23.30 -18.66
CA ARG A 75 26.63 22.37 -19.55
C ARG A 75 26.42 20.99 -18.90
N THR A 76 27.44 20.48 -18.20
CA THR A 76 27.34 19.24 -17.41
C THR A 76 26.33 19.39 -16.26
N THR A 77 26.31 20.53 -15.59
CA THR A 77 25.34 20.80 -14.50
C THR A 77 23.90 20.81 -15.03
N GLN A 78 23.66 21.40 -16.19
CA GLN A 78 22.31 21.42 -16.78
C GLN A 78 21.83 20.01 -17.16
N GLN A 79 22.74 19.17 -17.67
CA GLN A 79 22.44 17.76 -17.96
C GLN A 79 22.25 16.92 -16.69
N SER A 80 23.00 17.21 -15.61
CA SER A 80 22.94 16.45 -14.37
C SER A 80 21.73 16.79 -13.49
N VAL A 81 21.20 18.01 -13.55
CA VAL A 81 20.01 18.42 -12.75
C VAL A 81 18.76 17.64 -13.19
N ASN A 82 18.53 17.48 -14.50
CA ASN A 82 17.39 16.69 -14.98
C ASN A 82 17.50 15.22 -14.57
N LEU A 83 18.71 14.65 -14.66
CA LEU A 83 18.97 13.29 -14.21
C LEU A 83 18.78 13.14 -12.70
N LEU A 84 19.18 14.12 -11.91
CA LEU A 84 18.99 14.15 -10.46
C LEU A 84 17.51 14.18 -10.09
N VAL A 85 16.69 15.00 -10.76
CA VAL A 85 15.24 15.04 -10.53
C VAL A 85 14.58 13.70 -10.86
N ILE A 86 14.99 13.06 -11.96
CA ILE A 86 14.50 11.72 -12.34
C ILE A 86 14.89 10.69 -11.26
N LEU A 87 16.15 10.65 -10.84
CA LEU A 87 16.64 9.74 -9.79
C LEU A 87 15.91 9.97 -8.47
N ALA A 88 15.71 11.22 -8.06
CA ALA A 88 14.96 11.56 -6.87
C ALA A 88 13.51 11.03 -6.93
N GLY A 89 12.86 11.20 -8.10
CA GLY A 89 11.51 10.66 -8.33
C GLY A 89 11.46 9.14 -8.26
N VAL A 90 12.44 8.44 -8.84
CA VAL A 90 12.53 6.97 -8.78
C VAL A 90 12.74 6.49 -7.34
N ILE A 91 13.63 7.12 -6.58
CA ILE A 91 13.90 6.75 -5.18
C ILE A 91 12.64 6.97 -4.33
N LEU A 92 11.98 8.12 -4.45
CA LEU A 92 10.77 8.42 -3.69
C LEU A 92 9.63 7.46 -4.03
N THR A 93 9.42 7.18 -5.31
CA THR A 93 8.40 6.23 -5.76
C THR A 93 8.69 4.82 -5.28
N GLY A 94 9.97 4.40 -5.35
CA GLY A 94 10.43 3.12 -4.82
C GLY A 94 10.17 3.00 -3.32
N ALA A 95 10.46 4.04 -2.54
CA ALA A 95 10.24 4.05 -1.09
C ALA A 95 8.76 3.92 -0.71
N VAL A 96 7.85 4.59 -1.44
CA VAL A 96 6.41 4.44 -1.20
C VAL A 96 5.92 3.04 -1.60
N ALA A 97 6.39 2.53 -2.75
CA ALA A 97 6.04 1.19 -3.21
C ALA A 97 6.52 0.10 -2.24
N THR A 98 7.73 0.21 -1.68
CA THR A 98 8.24 -0.73 -0.68
C THR A 98 7.45 -0.67 0.60
N ALA A 99 7.12 0.52 1.10
CA ALA A 99 6.30 0.67 2.30
C ALA A 99 4.91 0.03 2.15
N LEU A 100 4.25 0.23 0.99
CA LEU A 100 2.97 -0.42 0.69
C LEU A 100 3.11 -1.94 0.60
N TYR A 101 4.21 -2.43 0.00
CA TYR A 101 4.47 -3.86 -0.09
C TYR A 101 4.66 -4.52 1.28
N THR A 102 5.42 -3.89 2.17
CA THR A 102 5.69 -4.42 3.51
C THR A 102 4.48 -4.40 4.44
N GLU A 103 3.54 -3.47 4.24
CA GLU A 103 2.36 -3.36 5.11
C GLU A 103 1.18 -4.20 4.59
N VAL A 104 0.92 -4.17 3.28
CA VAL A 104 -0.29 -4.78 2.69
C VAL A 104 -0.05 -6.21 2.22
N PHE A 105 1.09 -6.45 1.58
CA PHE A 105 1.36 -7.73 0.90
C PHE A 105 2.32 -8.63 1.68
N ALA A 106 2.96 -8.14 2.74
CA ALA A 106 3.76 -8.99 3.58
C ALA A 106 2.92 -10.12 4.17
N VAL A 107 3.50 -11.32 4.12
CA VAL A 107 2.94 -12.52 4.74
C VAL A 107 2.75 -12.35 6.25
N ASP A 108 3.50 -11.44 6.86
CA ASP A 108 3.43 -11.05 8.26
C ASP A 108 2.53 -9.82 8.54
N SER A 109 1.67 -9.46 7.58
CA SER A 109 0.70 -8.39 7.80
C SER A 109 -0.42 -8.84 8.76
N LYS A 110 -0.98 -7.88 9.50
CA LYS A 110 -2.11 -8.09 10.42
C LYS A 110 -3.31 -8.75 9.72
N VAL A 111 -3.56 -8.34 8.47
CA VAL A 111 -4.66 -8.84 7.64
C VAL A 111 -4.39 -10.27 7.17
N ALA A 112 -3.13 -10.63 6.86
CA ALA A 112 -2.78 -12.01 6.51
C ALA A 112 -3.03 -12.96 7.68
N HIS A 113 -2.63 -12.59 8.91
CA HIS A 113 -2.91 -13.38 10.11
C HIS A 113 -4.41 -13.49 10.40
N PHE A 114 -5.17 -12.41 10.21
CA PHE A 114 -6.63 -12.42 10.34
C PHE A 114 -7.28 -13.40 9.37
N ASN A 115 -6.96 -13.31 8.07
CA ASN A 115 -7.52 -14.21 7.06
C ASN A 115 -7.19 -15.67 7.34
N ARG A 116 -5.93 -15.96 7.74
CA ARG A 116 -5.50 -17.31 8.13
C ARG A 116 -6.28 -17.85 9.32
N ALA A 117 -6.50 -17.03 10.36
CA ALA A 117 -7.27 -17.42 11.53
C ALA A 117 -8.75 -17.69 11.17
N VAL A 118 -9.37 -16.81 10.37
CA VAL A 118 -10.74 -16.99 9.86
C VAL A 118 -10.85 -18.27 9.04
N ASP A 119 -9.90 -18.56 8.16
CA ASP A 119 -9.89 -19.79 7.36
C ASP A 119 -9.72 -21.05 8.23
N ARG A 120 -8.98 -20.98 9.33
CA ARG A 120 -8.88 -22.09 10.29
C ARG A 120 -10.21 -22.32 11.02
N ILE A 121 -10.88 -21.25 11.45
CA ILE A 121 -12.22 -21.32 12.06
C ILE A 121 -13.23 -21.93 11.08
N LYS A 122 -13.25 -21.46 9.83
CA LYS A 122 -14.14 -21.94 8.77
C LYS A 122 -13.89 -23.39 8.34
N ARG A 123 -12.74 -23.98 8.67
CA ARG A 123 -12.40 -25.38 8.37
C ARG A 123 -12.72 -26.33 9.51
N ASN A 124 -12.89 -25.84 10.73
CA ASN A 124 -13.12 -26.68 11.91
C ASN A 124 -14.60 -27.08 12.03
N SER A 125 -14.89 -28.38 12.06
CA SER A 125 -16.27 -28.89 12.17
C SER A 125 -16.99 -28.37 13.42
N ARG A 126 -16.30 -28.29 14.57
CA ARG A 126 -16.88 -27.80 15.83
C ARG A 126 -17.35 -26.35 15.73
N CYS A 127 -16.63 -25.53 14.96
CA CYS A 127 -17.02 -24.13 14.74
C CYS A 127 -18.21 -24.03 13.77
N ILE A 128 -18.28 -24.90 12.76
CA ILE A 128 -19.38 -24.96 11.79
C ILE A 128 -20.67 -25.42 12.46
N GLU A 129 -20.61 -26.41 13.36
CA GLU A 129 -21.79 -26.89 14.10
C GLU A 129 -22.44 -25.77 14.93
N VAL A 130 -21.61 -24.90 15.51
CA VAL A 130 -22.06 -23.82 16.39
C VAL A 130 -22.44 -22.54 15.62
N LEU A 131 -21.62 -22.11 14.66
CA LEU A 131 -21.85 -20.87 13.90
C LEU A 131 -22.81 -21.07 12.72
N GLY A 132 -22.84 -22.27 12.14
CA GLY A 132 -23.60 -22.63 10.94
C GLY A 132 -22.72 -22.81 9.69
N SER A 133 -23.36 -22.77 8.51
CA SER A 133 -22.72 -23.05 7.23
C SER A 133 -21.49 -22.17 6.95
N ARG A 134 -20.39 -22.79 6.48
CA ARG A 134 -19.10 -22.12 6.20
C ARG A 134 -19.21 -20.87 5.32
N ARG A 135 -20.14 -20.86 4.36
CA ARG A 135 -20.30 -19.75 3.39
C ARG A 135 -20.89 -18.50 4.03
N ASP A 136 -21.69 -18.69 5.08
CA ASP A 136 -22.44 -17.62 5.74
C ASP A 136 -21.69 -17.05 6.95
N ILE A 137 -20.57 -17.67 7.33
CA ILE A 137 -19.70 -17.16 8.40
C ILE A 137 -18.96 -15.90 7.92
N LYS A 138 -19.25 -14.78 8.57
CA LYS A 138 -18.60 -13.48 8.40
C LYS A 138 -17.67 -13.22 9.59
N ALA A 139 -16.56 -12.55 9.33
CA ALA A 139 -15.64 -12.12 10.37
C ALA A 139 -15.32 -10.64 10.17
N TYR A 140 -15.25 -9.89 11.25
CA TYR A 140 -15.02 -8.44 11.22
C TYR A 140 -14.35 -7.95 12.51
N GLY A 141 -13.66 -6.80 12.41
CA GLY A 141 -12.99 -6.17 13.56
C GLY A 141 -13.96 -5.61 14.61
N GLU A 142 -13.46 -4.79 15.51
CA GLU A 142 -14.29 -4.17 16.53
C GLU A 142 -15.15 -3.05 15.95
N SER A 143 -16.39 -2.90 16.44
CA SER A 143 -17.21 -1.74 16.11
C SER A 143 -16.73 -0.52 16.87
N SER A 144 -16.50 0.59 16.18
CA SER A 144 -16.27 1.88 16.82
C SER A 144 -17.58 2.43 17.41
N TRP A 145 -17.51 3.04 18.60
CA TRP A 145 -18.63 3.73 19.24
C TRP A 145 -19.18 4.89 18.38
N ASN A 146 -18.34 5.46 17.52
CA ASN A 146 -18.74 6.56 16.65
C ASN A 146 -19.55 6.07 15.44
N ARG A 147 -20.82 6.48 15.33
CA ARG A 147 -21.73 6.10 14.23
C ARG A 147 -21.22 6.50 12.83
N TRP A 148 -20.36 7.51 12.73
CA TRP A 148 -19.71 7.87 11.46
C TRP A 148 -18.61 6.87 11.09
N ASN A 149 -17.89 6.33 12.07
CA ASN A 149 -16.80 5.39 11.81
C ASN A 149 -17.34 3.95 11.69
N ARG A 150 -17.85 3.62 10.51
CA ARG A 150 -18.31 2.26 10.16
C ARG A 150 -17.17 1.30 9.82
N ASN A 151 -15.92 1.80 9.79
CA ASN A 151 -14.76 0.95 9.55
C ASN A 151 -14.48 0.09 10.79
N ARG A 152 -14.58 -1.23 10.64
CA ARG A 152 -14.35 -2.20 11.70
C ARG A 152 -12.87 -2.57 11.73
N ALA A 153 -12.08 -1.74 12.40
CA ALA A 153 -10.64 -1.98 12.55
C ALA A 153 -10.40 -3.27 13.35
N ILE A 154 -9.45 -4.08 12.91
CA ILE A 154 -9.04 -5.29 13.61
C ILE A 154 -8.17 -4.87 14.79
N ALA A 155 -8.63 -5.14 16.01
CA ALA A 155 -7.87 -4.87 17.21
C ALA A 155 -6.68 -5.85 17.29
N SER A 156 -5.47 -5.30 17.17
CA SER A 156 -4.24 -6.08 17.18
C SER A 156 -3.19 -5.38 18.05
N ARG A 157 -2.46 -6.14 18.86
CA ARG A 157 -1.37 -5.66 19.71
C ARG A 157 -0.13 -6.53 19.48
N ARG A 158 1.03 -5.92 19.32
CA ARG A 158 2.32 -6.62 19.23
C ARG A 158 3.18 -6.21 20.43
N GLU A 159 3.74 -7.19 21.12
CA GLU A 159 4.58 -7.00 22.30
C GLU A 159 5.80 -7.88 22.17
N THR A 160 6.96 -7.40 22.61
CA THR A 160 8.19 -8.20 22.65
C THR A 160 8.54 -8.45 24.10
N ASP A 161 8.67 -9.72 24.48
CA ASP A 161 9.06 -10.11 25.82
C ASP A 161 10.57 -9.86 26.05
N ARG A 162 11.00 -9.86 27.31
CA ARG A 162 12.41 -9.70 27.73
C ARG A 162 13.33 -10.75 27.10
N MET A 163 12.80 -11.94 26.83
CA MET A 163 13.51 -13.02 26.16
C MET A 163 13.61 -12.84 24.63
N GLY A 164 13.10 -11.73 24.09
CA GLY A 164 13.09 -11.43 22.66
C GLY A 164 12.05 -12.24 21.86
N THR A 165 11.09 -12.88 22.53
CA THR A 165 9.95 -13.51 21.84
C THR A 165 8.90 -12.46 21.53
N GLU A 166 8.48 -12.39 20.27
CA GLU A 166 7.40 -11.52 19.85
C GLU A 166 6.06 -12.21 20.07
N HIS A 167 5.13 -11.47 20.67
CA HIS A 167 3.76 -11.84 20.90
C HIS A 167 2.87 -10.97 20.03
N PHE A 168 1.98 -11.60 19.27
CA PHE A 168 0.97 -10.91 18.49
C PHE A 168 -0.41 -11.36 18.97
N TYR A 169 -1.13 -10.41 19.55
CA TYR A 169 -2.49 -10.58 20.03
C TYR A 169 -3.45 -9.95 19.06
N MET A 170 -4.55 -10.64 18.79
CA MET A 170 -5.61 -10.13 17.95
C MET A 170 -6.93 -10.75 18.37
N HIS A 171 -7.98 -9.95 18.35
CA HIS A 171 -9.33 -10.44 18.52
C HIS A 171 -10.26 -9.79 17.52
N PHE A 172 -11.27 -10.56 17.12
CA PHE A 172 -12.24 -10.13 16.13
C PHE A 172 -13.56 -10.85 16.34
N ASN A 173 -14.63 -10.26 15.84
CA ASN A 173 -15.97 -10.82 15.93
C ASN A 173 -16.22 -11.76 14.75
N VAL A 174 -16.91 -12.85 15.02
CA VAL A 174 -17.35 -13.84 14.04
C VAL A 174 -18.87 -13.98 14.16
N GLU A 175 -19.55 -13.89 13.03
CA GLU A 175 -21.00 -13.96 12.93
C GLU A 175 -21.37 -15.04 11.93
N GLY A 176 -22.12 -16.04 12.38
CA GLY A 176 -22.73 -17.04 11.53
C GLY A 176 -24.26 -16.95 11.58
N PRO A 177 -24.97 -17.73 10.75
CA PRO A 177 -26.43 -17.73 10.72
C PRO A 177 -27.08 -18.23 12.01
N LEU A 178 -26.38 -19.06 12.81
CA LEU A 178 -26.90 -19.61 14.05
C LEU A 178 -26.52 -18.78 15.27
N SER A 179 -25.27 -18.29 15.31
CA SER A 179 -24.72 -17.65 16.49
C SER A 179 -23.61 -16.66 16.14
N ARG A 180 -23.26 -15.83 17.12
CA ARG A 180 -22.17 -14.85 17.05
C ARG A 180 -21.19 -15.10 18.18
N GLY A 181 -19.95 -14.73 17.94
CA GLY A 181 -18.87 -14.94 18.88
C GLY A 181 -17.67 -14.04 18.67
N VAL A 182 -16.69 -14.18 19.54
CA VAL A 182 -15.41 -13.47 19.50
C VAL A 182 -14.29 -14.49 19.38
N ALA A 183 -13.46 -14.34 18.37
CA ALA A 183 -12.24 -15.13 18.22
C ALA A 183 -11.08 -14.42 18.92
N GLN A 184 -10.32 -15.18 19.70
CA GLN A 184 -9.08 -14.74 20.35
C GLN A 184 -7.89 -15.46 19.70
N VAL A 185 -6.92 -14.67 19.26
CA VAL A 185 -5.70 -15.15 18.60
C VAL A 185 -4.49 -14.65 19.38
N HIS A 186 -3.61 -15.58 19.71
CA HIS A 186 -2.29 -15.29 20.26
C HIS A 186 -1.25 -16.07 19.45
N LEU A 187 -0.44 -15.32 18.71
CA LEU A 187 0.72 -15.85 18.00
C LEU A 187 2.00 -15.51 18.76
N THR A 188 2.97 -16.41 18.65
CA THR A 188 4.31 -16.22 19.18
C THR A 188 5.34 -16.48 18.10
N LYS A 189 6.39 -15.67 18.08
CA LYS A 189 7.55 -15.84 17.21
C LYS A 189 8.80 -15.69 18.05
N ARG A 190 9.62 -16.73 18.15
CA ARG A 190 10.86 -16.65 18.94
C ARG A 190 11.94 -15.93 18.15
N LYS A 191 12.92 -15.40 18.87
CA LYS A 191 14.09 -14.79 18.28
C LYS A 191 14.88 -15.84 17.48
N GLY A 192 14.86 -15.73 16.15
CA GLY A 192 15.53 -16.64 15.23
C GLY A 192 14.59 -17.57 14.46
N ASP A 193 13.30 -17.61 14.83
CA ASP A 193 12.29 -18.28 14.01
C ASP A 193 11.82 -17.32 12.92
N ASP A 194 11.59 -17.82 11.70
CA ASP A 194 11.03 -17.02 10.61
C ASP A 194 9.50 -17.01 10.61
N GLU A 195 8.87 -18.06 11.15
CA GLU A 195 7.43 -18.27 11.13
C GLU A 195 6.74 -17.96 12.47
N TRP A 196 5.46 -17.60 12.39
CA TRP A 196 4.61 -17.37 13.55
C TRP A 196 3.90 -18.66 13.95
N GLU A 197 4.00 -19.02 15.23
CA GLU A 197 3.31 -20.17 15.81
C GLU A 197 2.07 -19.72 16.58
N TYR A 198 0.99 -20.50 16.47
CA TYR A 198 -0.21 -20.26 17.26
C TYR A 198 -0.02 -20.80 18.67
N ARG A 199 0.02 -19.89 19.63
CA ARG A 199 -0.02 -20.24 21.05
C ARG A 199 -1.46 -20.55 21.48
N LEU A 200 -2.38 -19.69 21.05
CA LEU A 200 -3.81 -19.82 21.30
C LEU A 200 -4.61 -19.38 20.06
N LEU A 201 -5.56 -20.22 19.67
CA LEU A 201 -6.66 -19.87 18.78
C LEU A 201 -7.94 -20.44 19.39
N ALA A 202 -8.77 -19.55 19.93
CA ALA A 202 -10.02 -19.92 20.58
C ALA A 202 -11.19 -19.09 20.03
N LEU A 203 -12.36 -19.72 19.97
CA LEU A 203 -13.61 -19.08 19.60
C LEU A 203 -14.57 -19.14 20.79
N ASP A 204 -14.99 -17.97 21.25
CA ASP A 204 -16.02 -17.79 22.26
C ASP A 204 -17.34 -17.51 21.58
N VAL A 205 -18.30 -18.40 21.72
CA VAL A 205 -19.65 -18.22 21.18
C VAL A 205 -20.63 -18.04 22.32
N GLU A 206 -21.54 -17.07 22.19
CA GLU A 206 -22.59 -16.84 23.19
C GLU A 206 -23.42 -18.13 23.38
N GLY A 207 -23.51 -18.62 24.62
CA GLY A 207 -24.31 -19.81 24.95
C GLY A 207 -23.60 -21.17 24.75
N HIS A 208 -22.34 -21.18 24.31
CA HIS A 208 -21.56 -22.41 24.15
C HIS A 208 -20.24 -22.36 24.92
N GLN A 209 -19.67 -23.53 25.20
CA GLN A 209 -18.33 -23.61 25.76
C GLN A 209 -17.29 -23.11 24.76
N ARG A 210 -16.29 -22.38 25.25
CA ARG A 210 -15.14 -21.91 24.44
C ARG A 210 -14.54 -23.05 23.63
N ILE A 211 -14.47 -22.86 22.31
CA ILE A 211 -13.92 -23.84 21.38
C ILE A 211 -12.44 -23.51 21.16
N TYR A 212 -11.55 -24.38 21.66
CA TYR A 212 -10.12 -24.27 21.40
C TYR A 212 -9.77 -24.98 20.08
N LEU A 213 -9.31 -24.22 19.10
CA LEU A 213 -8.75 -24.75 17.86
C LEU A 213 -7.30 -25.13 18.05
N GLU A 214 -6.52 -24.21 18.64
CA GLU A 214 -5.11 -24.42 18.97
C GLU A 214 -4.85 -23.89 20.38
N ASN A 215 -4.18 -24.70 21.18
CA ASN A 215 -3.84 -24.37 22.57
C ASN A 215 -2.53 -25.08 22.90
N SER A 216 -1.41 -24.38 22.74
CA SER A 216 -0.09 -24.91 23.10
C SER A 216 0.10 -24.97 24.60
N ASP A 217 -0.51 -24.06 25.36
CA ASP A 217 -0.35 -23.98 26.83
C ASP A 217 -0.94 -25.22 27.52
N ALA A 218 -2.09 -25.72 27.07
CA ALA A 218 -2.65 -26.98 27.57
C ALA A 218 -1.76 -28.21 27.31
N LYS A 219 -0.88 -28.15 26.30
CA LYS A 219 0.09 -29.24 26.04
C LYS A 219 1.26 -29.18 27.03
N PHE A 220 1.63 -27.99 27.52
CA PHE A 220 2.70 -27.84 28.51
C PHE A 220 2.27 -28.37 29.89
N ASP A 221 1.05 -28.07 30.34
CA ASP A 221 0.54 -28.56 31.63
C ASP A 221 0.48 -30.10 31.70
N LYS A 222 0.13 -30.76 30.59
CA LYS A 222 0.13 -32.23 30.52
C LYS A 222 1.53 -32.86 30.65
N ARG A 223 2.59 -32.13 30.30
CA ARG A 223 3.98 -32.62 30.42
C ARG A 223 4.57 -32.43 31.80
N SER A 224 4.01 -31.53 32.62
CA SER A 224 4.30 -31.44 34.07
C SER A 224 3.54 -32.54 34.84
N GLY A 225 3.67 -33.77 34.36
CA GLY A 225 3.04 -34.94 34.95
C GLY A 225 3.86 -35.44 36.13
N LYS A 226 3.33 -35.20 37.34
CA LYS A 226 3.58 -35.90 38.62
C LYS A 226 4.55 -37.10 38.53
N MET A 227 5.86 -36.84 38.50
CA MET A 227 6.86 -37.87 38.70
C MET A 227 7.12 -37.97 40.21
N PHE A 228 6.80 -39.13 40.79
CA PHE A 228 7.05 -39.49 42.20
C PHE A 228 6.14 -38.86 43.27
N GLY A 229 4.85 -38.72 43.02
CA GLY A 229 3.88 -38.32 44.07
C GLY A 229 3.98 -36.86 44.53
N VAL A 230 5.04 -36.15 44.16
CA VAL A 230 5.25 -34.73 44.45
C VAL A 230 4.86 -33.90 43.21
N ARG A 231 4.07 -32.85 43.42
CA ARG A 231 3.78 -31.83 42.40
C ARG A 231 4.94 -30.83 42.45
N TRP A 232 5.78 -30.81 41.42
CA TRP A 232 6.72 -29.72 41.21
C TRP A 232 5.98 -28.63 40.44
N TRP A 233 5.63 -27.56 41.14
CA TRP A 233 5.18 -26.30 40.55
C TRP A 233 6.40 -25.44 40.21
#